data_AF-A0A2T4Y725-F1
#
_entry.id   AF-A0A2T4Y725-F1
#
_cell.length_a   1.000
_cell.length_b   1.000
_cell.length_c   1.000
_cell.angle_alpha   90.00
_cell.angle_beta   90.00
_cell.angle_gamma   90.00
#
_symmetry.space_group_name_H-M   'P 1'
#
loop_
_entity.id
_entity.type
_entity.pdbx_description
1 polymer ?
#
loop_
_entity_poly.entity_id
_entity_poly.type
_entity_poly.pdbx_seq_one_letter_code
_entity_poly.pdbx_strand_id
1 'polypeptide(L)'
;MIRGFLPRLKSIADAVSRFVQETHIARLTIMAVRLWPRLRLLSLLLALLGLSCVLLAGWSARTVFMTLSPASPSGIGAGIAAALTGVVMLELCAFTMIAGIEAVLQLAHDFGRHRAGALLALATILAAAVALRALSDGAEQGMEGWAALGVTAVLLALTGWFERRYRRPARLGFRDFHVDVVEARQFLASAVHGA
;
A
#
# COMPACT_ATOMS: atom_id res chain seq x y z
N MET A 1 -40.21 -21.46 4.16
CA MET A 1 -39.00 -21.65 3.32
C MET A 1 -37.85 -20.64 3.58
N ILE A 2 -37.96 -19.66 4.48
CA ILE A 2 -36.92 -18.61 4.65
C ILE A 2 -35.86 -18.94 5.74
N ARG A 3 -36.11 -19.93 6.61
CA ARG A 3 -35.21 -20.27 7.74
C ARG A 3 -33.92 -21.03 7.37
N GLY A 4 -33.81 -21.54 6.13
CA GLY A 4 -32.62 -22.29 5.67
C GLY A 4 -31.50 -21.43 5.08
N PHE A 5 -31.77 -20.16 4.71
CA PHE A 5 -30.78 -19.28 4.07
C PHE A 5 -29.85 -18.62 5.08
N LEU A 6 -30.36 -18.21 6.25
CA LEU A 6 -29.58 -17.57 7.33
C LEU A 6 -28.36 -18.38 7.81
N PRO A 7 -28.45 -19.69 8.09
CA PRO A 7 -27.27 -20.46 8.52
C PRO A 7 -26.25 -20.64 7.39
N ARG A 8 -26.70 -20.75 6.13
CA ARG A 8 -25.79 -20.80 4.97
C ARG A 8 -25.08 -19.48 4.74
N LEU A 9 -25.81 -18.37 4.83
CA LEU A 9 -25.25 -17.02 4.69
C LEU A 9 -24.25 -16.71 5.82
N LYS A 10 -24.53 -17.17 7.04
CA LYS A 10 -23.60 -17.08 8.16
C LYS A 10 -22.36 -17.95 7.96
N SER A 11 -22.50 -19.17 7.42
CA SER A 11 -21.34 -20.01 7.11
C SER A 11 -20.49 -19.47 5.96
N ILE A 12 -21.12 -18.85 4.95
CA ILE A 12 -20.43 -18.18 3.85
C ILE A 12 -19.74 -16.92 4.37
N ALA A 13 -20.40 -16.15 5.23
CA ALA A 13 -19.80 -14.98 5.87
C ALA A 13 -18.64 -15.37 6.79
N ASP A 14 -18.73 -16.47 7.54
CA ASP A 14 -17.63 -16.98 8.37
C ASP A 14 -16.49 -17.57 7.53
N ALA A 15 -16.79 -18.21 6.40
CA ALA A 15 -15.77 -18.70 5.46
C ALA A 15 -15.08 -17.54 4.75
N VAL A 16 -15.83 -16.53 4.30
CA VAL A 16 -15.30 -15.29 3.72
C VAL A 16 -14.52 -14.51 4.77
N SER A 17 -14.97 -14.44 6.03
CA SER A 17 -14.26 -13.80 7.13
C SER A 17 -12.95 -14.49 7.45
N ARG A 18 -12.91 -15.83 7.49
CA ARG A 18 -11.66 -16.59 7.65
C ARG A 18 -10.74 -16.44 6.46
N PHE A 19 -11.28 -16.47 5.24
CA PHE A 19 -10.53 -16.24 4.02
C PHE A 19 -9.92 -14.83 4.01
N VAL A 20 -10.71 -13.81 4.40
CA VAL A 20 -10.26 -12.42 4.59
C VAL A 20 -9.22 -12.31 5.70
N GLN A 21 -9.28 -13.09 6.77
CA GLN A 21 -8.21 -13.10 7.79
C GLN A 21 -6.91 -13.74 7.29
N GLU A 22 -6.99 -14.63 6.29
CA GLU A 22 -5.84 -15.18 5.59
C GLU A 22 -5.31 -14.27 4.47
N THR A 23 -6.06 -13.22 4.08
CA THR A 23 -5.62 -12.33 2.99
C THR A 23 -4.49 -11.39 3.39
N HIS A 24 -3.66 -11.06 2.40
CA HIS A 24 -2.57 -10.12 2.56
C HIS A 24 -3.06 -8.71 2.91
N ILE A 25 -4.29 -8.36 2.54
CA ILE A 25 -4.93 -7.07 2.84
C ILE A 25 -5.22 -6.92 4.33
N ALA A 26 -5.72 -7.98 4.98
CA ALA A 26 -5.97 -7.98 6.41
C ALA A 26 -4.65 -7.82 7.19
N ARG A 27 -3.58 -8.47 6.73
CA ARG A 27 -2.24 -8.25 7.30
C ARG A 27 -1.78 -6.80 7.15
N LEU A 28 -1.95 -6.22 5.97
CA LEU A 28 -1.54 -4.83 5.67
C LEU A 28 -2.33 -3.82 6.52
N THR A 29 -3.64 -4.04 6.72
CA THR A 29 -4.49 -3.20 7.57
C THR A 29 -4.18 -3.34 9.05
N ILE A 30 -3.95 -4.56 9.56
CA ILE A 30 -3.52 -4.79 10.95
C ILE A 30 -2.16 -4.12 11.21
N MET A 31 -1.21 -4.23 10.28
CA MET A 31 0.08 -3.54 10.37
C MET A 31 -0.11 -2.02 10.43
N ALA A 32 -0.94 -1.45 9.54
CA ALA A 32 -1.20 -0.01 9.53
C ALA A 32 -1.80 0.49 10.86
N VAL A 33 -2.79 -0.21 11.42
CA VAL A 33 -3.44 0.15 12.70
C VAL A 33 -2.47 0.04 13.88
N ARG A 34 -1.69 -1.03 13.95
CA ARG A 34 -0.73 -1.23 15.05
C ARG A 34 0.45 -0.26 15.00
N LEU A 35 0.82 0.26 13.82
CA LEU A 35 1.90 1.26 13.68
C LEU A 35 1.45 2.69 13.97
N TRP A 36 0.15 2.98 13.97
CA TRP A 36 -0.40 4.32 14.21
C TRP A 36 0.12 5.03 15.49
N PRO A 37 0.21 4.38 16.67
CA PRO A 37 0.59 5.08 17.89
C PRO A 37 2.09 5.42 17.97
N ARG A 38 2.98 4.69 17.28
CA ARG A 38 4.44 4.90 17.35
C ARG A 38 5.03 5.62 16.14
N LEU A 39 4.49 5.41 14.94
CA LEU A 39 5.04 5.89 13.68
C LEU A 39 3.92 6.41 12.76
N ARG A 40 3.27 7.51 13.18
CA ARG A 40 2.11 8.12 12.47
C ARG A 40 2.34 8.31 10.97
N LEU A 41 3.53 8.73 10.56
CA LEU A 41 3.84 9.03 9.16
C LEU A 41 3.98 7.75 8.31
N LEU A 42 4.60 6.71 8.87
CA LEU A 42 4.72 5.41 8.19
C LEU A 42 3.37 4.69 8.14
N SER A 43 2.56 4.80 9.19
CA SER A 43 1.18 4.30 9.20
C SER A 43 0.29 5.02 8.17
N LEU A 44 0.41 6.35 8.05
CA LEU A 44 -0.27 7.12 6.99
C LEU A 44 0.14 6.67 5.60
N LEU A 45 1.44 6.39 5.40
CA LEU A 45 1.94 5.93 4.11
C LEU A 45 1.44 4.53 3.77
N LEU A 46 1.44 3.60 4.74
CA LEU A 46 0.84 2.28 4.60
C LEU A 46 -0.67 2.37 4.31
N ALA A 47 -1.39 3.29 4.96
CA ALA A 47 -2.81 3.50 4.71
C ALA A 47 -3.07 4.06 3.30
N LEU A 48 -2.25 5.01 2.84
CA LEU A 48 -2.28 5.52 1.46
C LEU A 48 -1.99 4.43 0.43
N LEU A 49 -1.01 3.57 0.72
CA LEU A 49 -0.66 2.41 -0.09
C LEU A 49 -1.82 1.39 -0.12
N GLY A 50 -2.43 1.09 1.02
CA GLY A 50 -3.60 0.22 1.08
C GLY A 50 -4.78 0.80 0.29
N LEU A 51 -5.03 2.11 0.43
CA LEU A 51 -6.06 2.81 -0.31
C LEU A 51 -5.81 2.78 -1.82
N SER A 52 -4.57 2.98 -2.28
CA SER A 52 -4.23 2.91 -3.70
C SER A 52 -4.46 1.51 -4.26
N CYS A 53 -4.16 0.45 -3.52
CA CYS A 53 -4.50 -0.93 -3.93
C CYS A 53 -6.02 -1.13 -4.07
N VAL A 54 -6.82 -0.62 -3.12
CA VAL A 54 -8.29 -0.71 -3.19
C VAL A 54 -8.84 0.03 -4.40
N LEU A 55 -8.33 1.24 -4.66
CA LEU A 55 -8.72 2.03 -5.82
C LEU A 55 -8.34 1.31 -7.12
N LEU A 56 -7.12 0.77 -7.22
CA LEU A 56 -6.63 0.05 -8.40
C LEU A 56 -7.45 -1.22 -8.68
N ALA A 57 -7.76 -1.99 -7.64
CA ALA A 57 -8.60 -3.17 -7.74
C ALA A 57 -10.03 -2.80 -8.18
N GLY A 58 -10.60 -1.74 -7.62
CA GLY A 58 -11.93 -1.24 -8.00
C GLY A 58 -11.97 -0.74 -9.45
N TRP A 59 -10.93 -0.03 -9.90
CA TRP A 59 -10.78 0.40 -11.28
C TRP A 59 -10.67 -0.80 -12.23
N SER A 60 -9.86 -1.79 -11.88
CA SER A 60 -9.67 -3.01 -12.68
C SER A 60 -10.96 -3.85 -12.77
N ALA A 61 -11.71 -3.98 -11.67
CA ALA A 61 -13.01 -4.65 -11.68
C ALA A 61 -14.01 -3.89 -12.57
N ARG A 62 -14.04 -2.56 -12.48
CA ARG A 62 -14.91 -1.71 -13.29
C ARG A 62 -14.60 -1.82 -14.78
N THR A 63 -13.32 -1.81 -15.17
CA THR A 63 -12.94 -1.93 -16.59
C THR A 63 -13.38 -3.29 -17.13
N VAL A 64 -13.11 -4.38 -16.42
CA VAL A 64 -13.57 -5.73 -16.81
C VAL A 64 -15.09 -5.81 -16.92
N PHE A 65 -15.83 -5.23 -15.97
CA PHE A 65 -17.29 -5.20 -16.03
C PHE A 65 -17.79 -4.46 -17.28
N MET A 66 -17.23 -3.28 -17.56
CA MET A 66 -17.64 -2.48 -18.72
C MET A 66 -17.32 -3.20 -20.03
N THR A 67 -16.18 -3.88 -20.13
CA THR A 67 -15.79 -4.63 -21.32
C THR A 67 -16.66 -5.87 -21.56
N LEU A 68 -17.07 -6.57 -20.49
CA LEU A 68 -17.85 -7.82 -20.58
C LEU A 68 -19.37 -7.60 -20.58
N SER A 69 -19.86 -6.44 -20.10
CA SER A 69 -21.29 -6.13 -20.07
C SER A 69 -22.00 -6.22 -21.43
N PRO A 70 -21.44 -5.76 -22.58
CA PRO A 70 -22.12 -5.90 -23.87
C PRO A 70 -22.23 -7.35 -24.37
N ALA A 71 -21.36 -8.25 -23.89
CA ALA A 71 -21.35 -9.67 -24.27
C ALA A 71 -22.20 -10.57 -23.36
N SER A 72 -22.75 -10.03 -22.26
CA SER A 72 -23.45 -10.79 -21.21
C SER A 72 -24.92 -10.32 -21.10
N PRO A 73 -25.87 -10.97 -21.80
CA PRO A 73 -27.28 -10.55 -21.82
C PRO A 73 -27.94 -10.46 -20.44
N SER A 74 -27.50 -11.30 -19.50
CA SER A 74 -28.01 -11.32 -18.11
C SER A 74 -27.21 -10.44 -17.14
N GLY A 75 -26.07 -9.87 -17.55
CA GLY A 75 -25.14 -9.13 -16.69
C GLY A 75 -24.44 -9.94 -15.57
N ILE A 76 -24.90 -11.16 -15.27
CA ILE A 76 -24.41 -11.99 -14.16
C ILE A 76 -22.97 -12.45 -14.41
N GLY A 77 -22.66 -12.91 -15.64
CA GLY A 77 -21.32 -13.39 -15.99
C GLY A 77 -20.26 -12.28 -15.91
N ALA A 78 -20.59 -11.10 -16.43
CA ALA A 78 -19.73 -9.92 -16.33
C ALA A 78 -19.50 -9.48 -14.88
N GLY A 79 -20.53 -9.56 -14.03
CA GLY A 79 -20.44 -9.25 -12.60
C GLY A 79 -19.49 -10.20 -11.83
N ILE A 80 -19.60 -11.51 -12.08
CA ILE A 80 -18.74 -12.51 -11.43
C ILE A 80 -17.28 -12.31 -11.88
N ALA A 81 -17.03 -12.13 -13.18
CA ALA A 81 -15.68 -11.92 -13.71
C ALA A 81 -15.04 -10.63 -13.16
N ALA A 82 -15.80 -9.54 -13.07
CA ALA A 82 -15.35 -8.28 -12.48
C ALA A 82 -15.01 -8.43 -10.99
N ALA A 83 -15.85 -9.12 -10.22
CA ALA A 83 -15.62 -9.37 -8.80
C ALA A 83 -14.35 -10.21 -8.58
N LEU A 84 -14.17 -11.29 -9.34
CA LEU A 84 -12.97 -12.13 -9.27
C LEU A 84 -11.70 -11.34 -9.63
N THR A 85 -11.76 -10.52 -10.69
CA THR A 85 -10.63 -9.68 -11.09
C THR A 85 -10.27 -8.68 -9.99
N GLY A 86 -11.27 -8.04 -9.38
CA GLY A 86 -11.06 -7.13 -8.26
C GLY A 86 -10.36 -7.79 -7.09
N VAL A 87 -10.82 -8.99 -6.68
CA VAL A 87 -10.21 -9.74 -5.57
C VAL A 87 -8.77 -10.15 -5.89
N VAL A 88 -8.52 -10.72 -7.07
CA VAL A 88 -7.18 -11.14 -7.48
C VAL A 88 -6.22 -9.95 -7.54
N MET A 89 -6.65 -8.84 -8.12
CA MET A 89 -5.82 -7.64 -8.21
C MET A 89 -5.50 -7.06 -6.84
N LEU A 90 -6.47 -7.09 -5.92
CA LEU A 90 -6.29 -6.59 -4.57
C LEU A 90 -5.28 -7.45 -3.77
N GLU A 91 -5.36 -8.78 -3.89
CA GLU A 91 -4.38 -9.70 -3.29
C GLU A 91 -2.98 -9.52 -3.88
N LEU A 92 -2.87 -9.47 -5.21
CA LEU A 92 -1.58 -9.28 -5.88
C LEU A 92 -0.95 -7.95 -5.45
N CYS A 93 -1.73 -6.88 -5.37
CA CYS A 93 -1.26 -5.59 -4.91
C CYS A 93 -0.78 -5.67 -3.46
N ALA A 94 -1.59 -6.22 -2.55
CA ALA A 94 -1.22 -6.37 -1.15
C ALA A 94 0.04 -7.24 -0.94
N PHE A 95 0.17 -8.35 -1.66
CA PHE A 95 1.36 -9.21 -1.62
C PHE A 95 2.60 -8.46 -2.09
N THR A 96 2.53 -7.81 -3.26
CA THR A 96 3.64 -7.03 -3.83
C THR A 96 4.11 -5.94 -2.87
N MET A 97 3.18 -5.36 -2.12
CA MET A 97 3.46 -4.27 -1.21
C MET A 97 4.14 -4.75 0.07
N ILE A 98 3.68 -5.87 0.64
CA ILE A 98 4.37 -6.52 1.76
C ILE A 98 5.79 -6.91 1.35
N ALA A 99 5.95 -7.57 0.20
CA ALA A 99 7.26 -7.94 -0.34
C ALA A 99 8.16 -6.71 -0.58
N GLY A 100 7.60 -5.63 -1.12
CA GLY A 100 8.30 -4.37 -1.32
C GLY A 100 8.76 -3.72 -0.01
N ILE A 101 7.91 -3.72 1.02
CA ILE A 101 8.25 -3.20 2.35
C ILE A 101 9.39 -4.03 2.96
N GLU A 102 9.33 -5.35 2.89
CA GLU A 102 10.39 -6.24 3.38
C GLU A 102 11.71 -6.01 2.64
N ALA A 103 11.68 -5.89 1.31
CA ALA A 103 12.85 -5.60 0.49
C ALA A 103 13.46 -4.23 0.84
N VAL A 104 12.64 -3.20 1.04
CA VAL A 104 13.09 -1.87 1.46
C VAL A 104 13.71 -1.91 2.85
N LEU A 105 13.14 -2.68 3.78
CA LEU A 105 13.70 -2.84 5.13
C LEU A 105 15.01 -3.64 5.14
N GLN A 106 15.15 -4.63 4.26
CA GLN A 106 16.41 -5.34 4.05
C GLN A 106 17.47 -4.38 3.50
N LEU A 107 17.14 -3.62 2.44
CA LEU A 107 18.01 -2.58 1.90
C LEU A 107 18.42 -1.56 2.98
N ALA A 108 17.46 -1.09 3.77
CA ALA A 108 17.70 -0.12 4.84
C ALA A 108 18.65 -0.67 5.91
N HIS A 109 18.53 -1.96 6.23
CA HIS A 109 19.42 -2.65 7.16
C HIS A 109 20.85 -2.72 6.60
N ASP A 110 21.01 -3.05 5.32
CA ASP A 110 22.31 -3.28 4.69
C ASP A 110 23.05 -1.97 4.36
N PHE A 111 22.32 -0.92 3.97
CA PHE A 111 22.92 0.35 3.53
C PHE A 111 23.24 1.32 4.67
N GLY A 112 22.61 1.17 5.83
CA GLY A 112 22.79 2.05 6.98
C GLY A 112 22.31 3.49 6.75
N ARG A 113 22.37 4.31 7.81
CA ARG A 113 21.71 5.62 7.89
C ARG A 113 22.10 6.63 6.79
N HIS A 114 23.39 6.67 6.42
CA HIS A 114 23.88 7.68 5.48
C HIS A 114 23.57 7.35 4.01
N ARG A 115 23.67 6.08 3.61
CA ARG A 115 23.37 5.65 2.24
C ARG A 115 21.86 5.58 1.99
N ALA A 116 21.07 5.14 2.98
CA ALA A 116 19.61 5.18 2.89
C ALA A 116 19.07 6.60 2.67
N GLY A 117 19.62 7.59 3.39
CA GLY A 117 19.29 9.00 3.17
C GLY A 117 19.70 9.53 1.78
N ALA A 118 20.85 9.08 1.26
CA ALA A 118 21.30 9.46 -0.09
C ALA A 118 20.41 8.86 -1.19
N LEU A 119 20.02 7.59 -1.06
CA LEU A 119 19.08 6.94 -1.98
C LEU A 119 17.71 7.62 -1.97
N LEU A 120 17.20 7.98 -0.79
CA LEU A 120 15.93 8.70 -0.66
C LEU A 120 15.98 10.09 -1.29
N ALA A 121 17.09 10.82 -1.11
CA ALA A 121 17.31 12.10 -1.75
C ALA A 121 17.37 11.97 -3.28
N LEU A 122 18.11 10.97 -3.81
CA LEU A 122 18.17 10.70 -5.24
C LEU A 122 16.79 10.34 -5.82
N ALA A 123 16.04 9.48 -5.15
CA ALA A 123 14.67 9.13 -5.55
C ALA A 123 13.76 10.37 -5.59
N THR A 124 13.91 11.28 -4.63
CA THR A 124 13.14 12.53 -4.56
C THR A 124 13.52 13.50 -5.68
N ILE A 125 14.82 13.62 -6.00
CA ILE A 125 15.29 14.43 -7.13
C ILE A 125 14.73 13.89 -8.45
N LEU A 126 14.79 12.57 -8.65
CA LEU A 126 14.24 11.93 -9.86
C LEU A 126 12.72 12.14 -9.96
N ALA A 127 11.99 11.95 -8.87
CA ALA A 127 10.55 12.19 -8.86
C ALA A 127 10.21 13.65 -9.17
N ALA A 128 10.94 14.61 -8.56
CA ALA A 128 10.78 16.03 -8.86
C ALA A 128 11.07 16.35 -10.33
N ALA A 129 12.11 15.75 -10.93
CA ALA A 129 12.40 15.92 -12.35
C ALA A 129 11.27 15.38 -13.25
N VAL A 130 10.70 14.23 -12.91
CA VAL A 130 9.55 13.65 -13.63
C VAL A 130 8.31 14.53 -13.48
N ALA A 131 8.02 15.02 -12.28
CA ALA A 131 6.89 15.91 -12.04
C ALA A 131 7.04 17.28 -12.74
N LEU A 132 8.25 17.85 -12.75
CA LEU A 132 8.55 19.08 -13.49
C LEU A 132 8.37 18.88 -14.99
N ARG A 133 8.77 17.73 -15.53
CA ARG A 133 8.55 17.39 -16.93
C ARG A 133 7.05 17.23 -17.25
N ALA A 134 6.29 16.58 -16.38
CA ALA A 134 4.84 16.45 -16.53
C ALA A 134 4.12 17.81 -16.47
N LEU A 135 4.67 18.79 -15.75
CA LEU A 135 4.17 20.18 -15.73
C LEU A 135 4.56 20.96 -17.00
N SER A 136 5.73 20.70 -17.58
CA SER A 136 6.20 21.40 -18.78
C SER A 136 5.49 20.96 -20.06
N ASP A 137 4.99 19.73 -20.11
CA ASP A 137 4.35 19.19 -21.31
C ASP A 137 2.97 19.82 -21.61
N GLY A 138 2.45 20.69 -20.73
CA GLY A 138 1.50 21.78 -21.05
C GLY A 138 0.11 21.41 -21.62
N ALA A 139 -0.15 20.16 -21.95
CA ALA A 139 -1.37 19.74 -22.62
C ALA A 139 -1.99 18.55 -21.88
N GLU A 140 -3.15 18.79 -21.27
CA GLU A 140 -3.97 17.84 -20.54
C GLU A 140 -3.25 17.12 -19.39
N GLN A 141 -3.40 17.63 -18.17
CA GLN A 141 -3.05 16.87 -16.96
C GLN A 141 -3.96 15.63 -16.84
N GLY A 142 -3.56 14.57 -17.54
CA GLY A 142 -4.07 13.23 -17.36
C GLY A 142 -3.73 12.71 -15.96
N MET A 143 -4.32 11.57 -15.62
CA MET A 143 -4.11 10.88 -14.33
C MET A 143 -2.61 10.71 -14.00
N GLU A 144 -1.77 10.51 -15.01
CA GLU A 144 -0.32 10.31 -14.89
C GLU A 144 0.41 11.55 -14.34
N GLY A 145 0.02 12.76 -14.76
CA GLY A 145 0.61 14.00 -14.26
C GLY A 145 0.28 14.24 -12.78
N TRP A 146 -0.97 13.96 -12.39
CA TRP A 146 -1.40 14.01 -10.99
C TRP A 146 -0.71 12.95 -10.13
N ALA A 147 -0.52 11.75 -10.67
CA ALA A 147 0.22 10.68 -9.99
C ALA A 147 1.68 11.07 -9.75
N ALA A 148 2.36 11.63 -10.76
CA ALA A 148 3.75 12.09 -10.64
C ALA A 148 3.92 13.18 -9.56
N LEU A 149 3.01 14.15 -9.51
CA LEU A 149 3.00 15.19 -8.49
C LEU A 149 2.75 14.62 -7.09
N GLY A 150 1.77 13.72 -6.96
CA GLY A 150 1.47 13.05 -5.70
C GLY A 150 2.66 12.25 -5.16
N VAL A 151 3.29 11.44 -6.01
CA VAL A 151 4.50 10.66 -5.66
C VAL A 151 5.63 11.59 -5.23
N THR A 152 5.84 12.68 -5.94
CA THR A 152 6.88 13.67 -5.61
C THR A 152 6.62 14.33 -4.26
N ALA A 153 5.39 14.75 -3.98
CA ALA A 153 5.02 15.35 -2.70
C ALA A 153 5.25 14.37 -1.53
N VAL A 154 4.90 13.09 -1.71
CA VAL A 154 5.14 12.04 -0.72
C VAL A 154 6.65 11.84 -0.48
N LEU A 155 7.45 11.77 -1.54
CA LEU A 155 8.91 11.59 -1.45
C LEU A 155 9.59 12.79 -0.78
N LEU A 156 9.16 14.02 -1.07
CA LEU A 156 9.63 15.23 -0.39
C LEU A 156 9.30 15.20 1.10
N ALA A 157 8.06 14.85 1.46
CA ALA A 157 7.64 14.72 2.85
C ALA A 157 8.46 13.66 3.61
N LEU A 158 8.68 12.50 2.98
CA LEU A 158 9.51 11.43 3.51
C LEU A 158 10.95 11.85 3.71
N THR A 159 11.56 12.51 2.72
CA THR A 159 12.94 13.00 2.80
C THR A 159 13.09 14.01 3.91
N GLY A 160 12.19 15.00 3.97
CA GLY A 160 12.18 16.00 5.03
C GLY A 160 12.00 15.37 6.42
N TRP A 161 11.15 14.37 6.55
CA TRP A 161 10.98 13.63 7.80
C TRP A 161 12.23 12.83 8.18
N PHE A 162 12.82 12.10 7.25
CA PHE A 162 14.02 11.29 7.46
C PHE A 162 15.19 12.16 7.93
N GLU A 163 15.43 13.30 7.29
CA GLU A 163 16.47 14.24 7.72
C GLU A 163 16.21 14.79 9.12
N ARG A 164 14.95 15.16 9.41
CA ARG A 164 14.56 15.70 10.71
C ARG A 164 14.70 14.68 11.84
N ARG A 165 14.42 13.40 11.58
CA ARG A 165 14.36 12.33 12.58
C ARG A 165 15.70 11.63 12.80
N TYR A 166 16.45 11.37 11.73
CA TYR A 166 17.64 10.52 11.77
C TYR A 166 18.97 11.26 11.55
N ARG A 167 19.00 12.45 10.92
CA ARG A 167 20.27 13.18 10.67
C ARG A 167 20.66 14.18 11.75
N ARG A 168 19.74 14.61 12.63
CA ARG A 168 20.02 15.62 13.66
C ARG A 168 20.10 14.99 15.06
N PRO A 169 21.29 14.59 15.54
CA PRO A 169 21.46 13.97 16.87
C PRO A 169 21.14 14.93 18.03
N ALA A 170 21.24 16.24 17.81
CA ALA A 170 21.00 17.27 18.83
C ALA A 170 19.50 17.60 19.08
N ARG A 171 18.56 16.92 18.40
CA ARG A 171 17.11 17.16 18.62
C ARG A 171 16.57 16.22 19.70
N LEU A 172 15.76 16.77 20.61
CA LEU A 172 14.91 16.00 21.52
C LEU A 172 14.05 15.01 20.71
N GLY A 173 14.31 13.72 20.91
CA GLY A 173 13.66 12.64 20.16
C GLY A 173 14.50 12.00 19.04
N PHE A 174 15.82 12.24 18.98
CA PHE A 174 16.71 11.44 18.14
C PHE A 174 16.50 9.94 18.40
N ARG A 175 16.24 9.18 17.35
CA ARG A 175 16.00 7.74 17.41
C ARG A 175 16.97 7.08 16.44
N ASP A 176 17.60 6.00 16.88
CA ASP A 176 18.59 5.33 16.03
C ASP A 176 17.87 4.63 14.87
N PHE A 177 18.31 4.94 13.65
CA PHE A 177 17.73 4.40 12.42
C PHE A 177 17.84 2.87 12.40
N HIS A 178 18.96 2.33 12.89
CA HIS A 178 19.15 0.88 12.90
C HIS A 178 18.18 0.18 13.86
N VAL A 179 17.95 0.77 15.05
CA VAL A 179 16.98 0.24 16.02
C VAL A 179 15.57 0.25 15.44
N ASP A 180 15.17 1.34 14.77
CA ASP A 180 13.85 1.43 14.13
C ASP A 180 13.67 0.39 13.01
N VAL A 181 14.70 0.13 12.21
CA VAL A 181 14.65 -0.88 11.14
C VAL A 181 14.57 -2.29 11.72
N VAL A 182 15.33 -2.60 12.77
CA VAL A 182 15.30 -3.91 13.43
C VAL A 182 13.96 -4.13 14.14
N GLU A 183 13.45 -3.13 14.87
CA GLU A 183 12.14 -3.20 15.53
C GLU A 183 11.01 -3.38 14.50
N ALA A 184 11.07 -2.68 13.35
CA ALA A 184 10.12 -2.87 12.26
C ALA A 184 10.19 -4.28 11.65
N ARG A 185 11.39 -4.83 11.43
CA ARG A 185 11.56 -6.21 10.93
C ARG A 185 11.04 -7.25 11.92
N GLN A 186 11.34 -7.10 13.21
CA GLN A 186 10.83 -7.99 14.25
C GLN A 186 9.30 -7.90 14.37
N PHE A 187 8.75 -6.69 14.24
CA PHE A 187 7.31 -6.47 14.22
C PHE A 187 6.63 -7.14 13.01
N LEU A 188 7.22 -7.05 11.81
CA LEU A 188 6.71 -7.76 10.64
C LEU A 188 6.81 -9.28 10.81
N ALA A 189 7.96 -9.78 11.30
CA ALA A 189 8.16 -11.20 11.53
C ALA A 189 7.17 -11.77 12.56
N SER A 190 6.90 -11.04 13.65
CA SER A 190 5.91 -11.44 14.67
C SER A 190 4.47 -11.35 14.15
N ALA A 191 4.15 -10.36 13.32
CA ALA A 191 2.84 -10.25 12.69
C ALA A 191 2.53 -11.40 11.71
N VAL A 192 3.55 -12.02 11.11
CA VAL A 192 3.41 -13.19 10.22
C VAL A 192 2.99 -14.45 10.97
N HIS A 193 3.40 -14.61 12.24
CA HIS A 193 3.20 -15.84 13.00
C HIS A 193 1.90 -15.89 13.79
N GLY A 194 1.13 -14.81 13.81
CA GLY A 194 -0.10 -14.73 14.60
C GLY A 194 0.19 -14.68 16.10
N ALA A 195 -0.38 -13.69 16.78
CA ALA A 195 -0.56 -13.72 18.22
C ALA A 195 -2.05 -13.95 18.47
#